data_AF-A0AAE8M0J1-F1
#
_entry.id   AF-A0AAE8M0J1-F1
#
_cell.length_a   1.000
_cell.length_b   1.000
_cell.length_c   1.000
_cell.angle_alpha   90.00
_cell.angle_beta   90.00
_cell.angle_gamma   90.00
#
_symmetry.space_group_name_H-M   'P 1'
#
loop_
_entity.id
_entity.type
_entity.pdbx_description
1 polymer ?
#
loop_
_entity_poly.entity_id
_entity_poly.type
_entity_poly.pdbx_seq_one_letter_code
_entity_poly.pdbx_strand_id
1 'polypeptide(L)'
;MVPFDYIGTSTGGKCSTPLETCPDKPTFFGPMGHNVIFKETENYLSQLNASDIKYENTDISDAQPTNRILFKELPPHIRETSLAVLGCVFGPHYCTLIANGIQKENRLWSNLTVPAILNSLESTFGSNVDPGKLDLERIAEQICNNTTRPFRDIETSSQEWIDQLCGPNLRWESIALLWSVLRRIPGSFDPIEQKQLHILENGTADESILSFLRHSTKLARHFTLANVIMLDLLFQKTIMESMIVGDASLVCWVSHSETVAMMTYLGVHIQGNNATTYKPTLDSEYKRRLFTRIYNLDKSVATFTGRPPLLSPRFVSTLPPLDLCDDDLAAGGVTLERAVAKLDPLGWNIEGGIYSSSLSRACHLTSTILNEIIEITFSSESNATVETLRTLKQREMDYIAQVPEILIYKPEDLSNLPLPQGMNLAHERDLSDPPLDTNHVSIKIFFWLTHLQNMFLLERLLVQYGGIDEGDVLVVSFEMISLTLLFWTRKDRFRDMRRDLEWLLMAFAVPGGGILCQELLRPTFQGKHPKDNRLSRSSIVQKLSLLVGFLDWVHPSAPNGDLCASCKTVIQRVLDYHLNDPMNDVGSLEHFSSGLARPLNFKFELLNTFDWLHSR
;
A
#
# COMPACT_ATOMS: atom_id res chain seq x y z
N MET A 1 -20.68 22.22 -22.94
CA MET A 1 -19.46 22.84 -23.50
C MET A 1 -19.53 24.34 -23.24
N VAL A 2 -19.02 24.75 -22.08
CA VAL A 2 -18.76 26.14 -21.66
C VAL A 2 -17.50 26.05 -20.79
N PRO A 3 -16.41 26.80 -21.07
CA PRO A 3 -15.15 26.67 -20.35
C PRO A 3 -15.15 27.47 -19.05
N PHE A 4 -14.56 26.91 -18.00
CA PHE A 4 -14.30 27.60 -16.73
C PHE A 4 -13.04 28.45 -16.87
N ASP A 5 -13.23 29.77 -16.96
CA ASP A 5 -12.23 30.76 -16.56
C ASP A 5 -12.30 30.94 -15.05
N TYR A 6 -11.17 30.78 -14.34
CA TYR A 6 -10.97 31.44 -13.05
C TYR A 6 -9.49 31.83 -12.91
N ILE A 7 -9.17 33.00 -13.46
CA ILE A 7 -8.02 33.81 -13.05
C ILE A 7 -8.43 34.57 -11.78
N GLY A 8 -7.61 34.46 -10.74
CA GLY A 8 -7.88 35.01 -9.43
C GLY A 8 -7.96 36.53 -9.40
N THR A 9 -8.99 37.03 -8.72
CA THR A 9 -9.02 38.37 -8.14
C THR A 9 -8.83 38.24 -6.64
N SER A 10 -7.69 38.73 -6.13
CA SER A 10 -7.42 38.85 -4.70
C SER A 10 -8.27 39.97 -4.09
N THR A 11 -9.26 39.62 -3.28
CA THR A 11 -9.87 40.55 -2.32
C THR A 11 -9.33 40.24 -0.93
N GLY A 12 -8.64 41.22 -0.36
CA GLY A 12 -7.87 41.11 0.87
C GLY A 12 -8.72 40.78 2.11
N GLY A 13 -8.42 39.64 2.69
CA GLY A 13 -8.48 39.39 4.13
C GLY A 13 -7.22 38.58 4.46
N LYS A 14 -6.32 39.12 5.28
CA LYS A 14 -5.17 38.35 5.78
C LYS A 14 -5.71 37.23 6.66
N CYS A 15 -5.98 36.07 6.07
CA CYS A 15 -6.21 34.83 6.79
C CYS A 15 -4.84 34.31 7.21
N SER A 16 -4.34 34.76 8.35
CA SER A 16 -3.12 34.23 8.96
C SER A 16 -3.37 32.77 9.31
N THR A 17 -2.88 31.84 8.48
CA THR A 17 -2.90 30.41 8.79
C THR A 17 -1.89 30.12 9.90
N PRO A 18 -2.16 29.22 10.86
CA PRO A 18 -1.19 28.82 11.90
C PRO A 18 0.17 28.37 11.34
N LEU A 19 0.16 27.89 10.09
CA LEU A 19 1.34 27.51 9.31
C LEU A 19 2.38 28.63 9.14
N GLU A 20 2.00 29.92 9.15
CA GLU A 20 2.95 31.04 9.03
C GLU A 20 3.89 31.15 10.25
N THR A 21 3.60 30.41 11.33
CA THR A 21 4.36 30.46 12.60
C THR A 21 5.05 29.17 12.99
N CYS A 22 5.01 28.10 12.18
CA CYS A 22 5.64 26.82 12.53
C CYS A 22 7.09 26.78 12.01
N PRO A 23 8.13 26.85 12.87
CA PRO A 23 9.51 26.91 12.45
C PRO A 23 10.07 25.49 12.27
N ASP A 24 9.41 24.64 11.49
CA ASP A 24 9.99 23.34 11.16
C ASP A 24 10.98 23.53 10.02
N LYS A 25 12.27 23.68 10.39
CA LYS A 25 13.38 23.57 9.42
C LYS A 25 13.23 22.24 8.67
N PRO A 26 13.60 22.17 7.37
CA PRO A 26 13.55 20.92 6.63
C PRO A 26 14.33 19.84 7.37
N THR A 27 13.67 18.72 7.65
CA THR A 27 14.22 17.64 8.47
C THR A 27 15.34 16.89 7.76
N PHE A 28 15.34 16.88 6.43
CA PHE A 28 16.39 16.31 5.61
C PHE A 28 16.80 17.26 4.48
N PHE A 29 18.10 17.52 4.39
CA PHE A 29 18.73 18.08 3.20
C PHE A 29 19.58 16.97 2.58
N GLY A 30 19.37 16.69 1.29
CA GLY A 30 20.13 15.68 0.57
C GLY A 30 21.64 15.99 0.54
N PRO A 31 22.48 15.05 0.05
CA PRO A 31 23.94 15.21 0.01
C PRO A 31 24.41 16.43 -0.79
N MET A 32 23.59 16.90 -1.74
CA MET A 32 23.84 18.12 -2.53
C MET A 32 23.19 19.38 -1.91
N GLY A 33 22.62 19.27 -0.71
CA GLY A 33 21.99 20.37 0.00
C GLY A 33 23.03 21.32 0.59
N HIS A 34 22.74 22.63 0.54
CA HIS A 34 23.66 23.67 1.03
C HIS A 34 24.15 23.44 2.47
N ASN A 35 23.32 22.85 3.33
CA ASN A 35 23.64 22.59 4.73
C ASN A 35 24.83 21.62 4.89
N VAL A 36 25.04 20.69 3.96
CA VAL A 36 26.19 19.76 4.01
C VAL A 36 27.51 20.52 3.91
N ILE A 37 27.59 21.52 3.04
CA ILE A 37 28.78 22.37 2.86
C ILE A 37 29.05 23.20 4.12
N PHE A 38 28.00 23.74 4.74
CA PHE A 38 28.15 24.50 5.99
C PHE A 38 28.54 23.61 7.17
N LYS A 39 28.00 22.39 7.27
CA LYS A 39 28.41 21.41 8.27
C LYS A 39 29.85 20.94 8.08
N GLU A 40 30.29 20.77 6.82
CA GLU A 40 31.70 20.51 6.51
C GLU A 40 32.59 21.68 6.95
N THR A 41 32.15 22.91 6.69
CA THR A 41 32.84 24.13 7.11
C THR A 41 32.91 24.25 8.65
N GLU A 42 31.83 23.95 9.38
CA GLU A 42 31.81 23.88 10.85
C GLU A 42 32.78 22.80 11.37
N ASN A 43 32.84 21.64 10.73
CA ASN A 43 33.80 20.58 11.05
C ASN A 43 35.25 21.03 10.81
N TYR A 44 35.54 21.77 9.73
CA TYR A 44 36.86 22.35 9.51
C TYR A 44 37.19 23.44 10.55
N LEU A 45 36.23 24.31 10.88
CA LEU A 45 36.40 25.38 11.86
C LEU A 45 36.67 24.82 13.27
N SER A 46 35.97 23.74 13.65
CA SER A 46 36.19 23.05 14.93
C SER A 46 37.55 22.34 15.00
N GLN A 47 38.07 21.82 13.89
CA GLN A 47 39.41 21.24 13.81
C GLN A 47 40.54 22.28 13.85
N LEU A 48 40.25 23.52 13.43
CA LEU A 48 41.24 24.61 13.38
C LEU A 48 41.47 25.31 14.74
N ASN A 49 40.86 24.84 15.84
CA ASN A 49 40.91 25.50 17.16
C ASN A 49 40.59 27.00 17.08
N ALA A 50 39.69 27.42 16.18
CA ALA A 50 39.14 28.76 16.16
C ALA A 50 38.09 28.91 17.28
N SER A 51 38.49 28.62 18.52
CA SER A 51 37.71 28.85 19.72
C SER A 51 37.73 30.35 20.02
N ASP A 52 36.82 31.10 19.39
CA ASP A 52 36.21 32.33 19.96
C ASP A 52 35.15 32.98 19.05
N ILE A 53 34.70 32.32 17.98
CA ILE A 53 33.40 32.69 17.40
C ILE A 53 32.37 31.80 18.07
N LYS A 54 31.83 32.28 19.21
CA LYS A 54 30.50 31.86 19.64
C LYS A 54 29.54 32.24 18.52
N TYR A 55 29.37 31.34 17.55
CA TYR A 55 28.05 31.22 16.96
C TYR A 55 27.15 30.94 18.15
N GLU A 56 26.25 31.88 18.45
CA GLU A 56 25.00 31.45 19.04
C GLU A 56 24.51 30.36 18.10
N ASN A 57 24.72 29.10 18.50
CA ASN A 57 23.79 28.09 18.14
C ASN A 57 22.46 28.73 18.51
N THR A 58 21.71 29.18 17.50
CA THR A 58 20.27 29.04 17.57
C THR A 58 19.97 27.53 17.54
N ASP A 59 20.52 26.79 18.51
CA ASP A 59 19.73 25.87 19.30
C ASP A 59 18.63 26.77 19.78
N ILE A 60 17.55 26.77 19.00
CA ILE A 60 16.30 27.35 19.41
C ILE A 60 16.02 26.61 20.71
N SER A 61 16.33 27.27 21.83
CA SER A 61 15.59 27.11 23.09
C SER A 61 14.20 26.74 22.66
N ASP A 62 13.70 25.57 23.10
CA ASP A 62 12.35 25.01 22.95
C ASP A 62 11.30 26.14 23.01
N ALA A 63 11.24 26.97 21.98
CA ALA A 63 10.43 28.17 21.89
C ALA A 63 9.14 27.62 21.37
N GLN A 64 8.43 26.96 22.27
CA GLN A 64 7.05 26.60 22.10
C GLN A 64 6.39 27.81 21.44
N PRO A 65 5.69 27.67 20.31
CA PRO A 65 4.93 28.77 19.76
C PRO A 65 4.04 29.28 20.91
N THR A 66 4.37 30.49 21.38
CA THR A 66 3.84 31.05 22.64
C THR A 66 2.36 31.39 22.55
N ASN A 67 1.76 31.23 21.36
CA ASN A 67 0.34 31.43 21.15
C ASN A 67 -0.38 30.09 21.23
N ARG A 68 -0.87 29.79 22.44
CA ARG A 68 -1.89 28.77 22.63
C ARG A 68 -3.06 29.05 21.69
N ILE A 69 -3.43 28.07 20.88
CA ILE A 69 -4.58 28.15 19.99
C ILE A 69 -5.84 28.14 20.85
N LEU A 70 -6.67 29.16 20.69
CA LEU A 70 -8.02 29.18 21.22
C LEU A 70 -8.97 28.67 20.14
N PHE A 71 -9.70 27.58 20.42
CA PHE A 71 -10.51 26.92 19.39
C PHE A 71 -11.55 27.86 18.77
N LYS A 72 -12.08 28.78 19.57
CA LYS A 72 -13.06 29.79 19.13
C LYS A 72 -12.50 30.79 18.13
N GLU A 73 -11.18 30.99 18.07
CA GLU A 73 -10.52 31.94 17.17
C GLU A 73 -10.14 31.30 15.82
N LEU A 74 -10.24 29.97 15.71
CA LEU A 74 -9.98 29.27 14.45
C LEU A 74 -11.02 29.61 13.38
N PRO A 75 -10.65 29.54 12.09
CA PRO A 75 -11.60 29.74 10.98
C PRO A 75 -12.84 28.86 11.12
N PRO A 76 -14.05 29.34 10.76
CA PRO A 76 -15.29 28.58 10.92
C PRO A 76 -15.23 27.16 10.34
N HIS A 77 -14.71 27.02 9.12
CA HIS A 77 -14.57 25.71 8.48
C HIS A 77 -13.66 24.75 9.26
N ILE A 78 -12.56 25.22 9.86
CA ILE A 78 -11.67 24.38 10.69
C ILE A 78 -12.40 23.92 11.95
N ARG A 79 -13.14 24.81 12.60
CA ARG A 79 -13.93 24.47 13.80
C ARG A 79 -14.99 23.44 13.48
N GLU A 80 -15.77 23.67 12.42
CA GLU A 80 -16.85 22.79 12.01
C GLU A 80 -16.33 21.40 11.58
N THR A 81 -15.25 21.34 10.79
CA THR A 81 -14.61 20.06 10.42
C THR A 81 -14.05 19.35 11.65
N SER A 82 -13.43 20.08 12.59
CA SER A 82 -12.92 19.49 13.85
C SER A 82 -14.03 18.81 14.64
N LEU A 83 -15.17 19.49 14.82
CA LEU A 83 -16.32 18.95 15.54
C LEU A 83 -16.97 17.78 14.80
N ALA A 84 -17.01 17.82 13.47
CA ALA A 84 -17.54 16.71 12.67
C ALA A 84 -16.67 15.45 12.80
N VAL A 85 -15.35 15.58 12.65
CA VAL A 85 -14.38 14.48 12.78
C VAL A 85 -14.42 13.89 14.20
N LEU A 86 -14.42 14.73 15.24
CA LEU A 86 -14.56 14.25 16.62
C LEU A 86 -15.93 13.62 16.88
N GLY A 87 -16.99 14.13 16.24
CA GLY A 87 -18.33 13.55 16.31
C GLY A 87 -18.40 12.13 15.73
N CYS A 88 -17.57 11.78 14.73
CA CYS A 88 -17.45 10.40 14.26
C CYS A 88 -16.78 9.49 15.28
N VAL A 89 -15.70 9.96 15.93
CA VAL A 89 -14.94 9.16 16.90
C VAL A 89 -15.69 8.98 18.21
N PHE A 90 -16.17 10.09 18.78
CA PHE A 90 -16.84 10.15 20.07
C PHE A 90 -18.37 10.06 19.96
N GLY A 91 -18.89 9.72 18.79
CA GLY A 91 -20.31 9.57 18.52
C GLY A 91 -20.91 8.27 19.10
N PRO A 92 -22.12 7.89 18.66
CA PRO A 92 -22.82 6.69 19.15
C PRO A 92 -22.03 5.39 19.06
N HIS A 93 -21.01 5.35 18.20
CA HIS A 93 -20.19 4.18 17.91
C HIS A 93 -18.91 4.09 18.74
N TYR A 94 -18.64 5.03 19.66
CA TYR A 94 -17.42 5.04 20.47
C TYR A 94 -17.23 3.73 21.26
N CYS A 95 -18.26 3.23 21.95
CA CYS A 95 -18.15 1.98 22.72
C CYS A 95 -17.79 0.79 21.80
N THR A 96 -18.35 0.78 20.59
CA THR A 96 -18.06 -0.23 19.57
C THR A 96 -16.64 -0.08 19.01
N LEU A 97 -16.14 1.15 18.88
CA LEU A 97 -14.77 1.46 18.49
C LEU A 97 -13.77 0.87 19.50
N ILE A 98 -13.98 1.13 20.79
CA ILE A 98 -13.13 0.59 21.86
C ILE A 98 -13.21 -0.94 21.89
N ALA A 99 -14.42 -1.53 21.84
CA ALA A 99 -14.60 -2.98 21.91
C ALA A 99 -14.01 -3.75 20.70
N ASN A 100 -14.02 -3.18 19.50
CA ASN A 100 -13.47 -3.83 18.29
C ASN A 100 -11.95 -3.64 18.11
N GLY A 101 -11.34 -2.72 18.86
CA GLY A 101 -9.97 -2.24 18.66
C GLY A 101 -8.85 -3.28 18.80
N ILE A 102 -9.13 -4.43 19.42
CA ILE A 102 -8.10 -5.39 19.83
C ILE A 102 -8.21 -6.75 19.11
N GLN A 103 -9.38 -7.11 18.56
CA GLN A 103 -9.65 -8.54 18.29
C GLN A 103 -9.50 -9.00 16.84
N LYS A 104 -9.45 -8.11 15.83
CA LYS A 104 -9.69 -8.52 14.42
C LYS A 104 -9.04 -7.61 13.38
N GLU A 105 -7.77 -7.28 13.52
CA GLU A 105 -7.10 -6.54 12.45
C GLU A 105 -6.62 -7.50 11.36
N ASN A 106 -7.04 -7.25 10.12
CA ASN A 106 -6.34 -7.81 8.97
C ASN A 106 -4.95 -7.16 8.94
N ARG A 107 -3.92 -7.92 9.34
CA ARG A 107 -2.54 -7.45 9.58
C ARG A 107 -1.86 -6.81 8.36
N LEU A 108 -2.43 -6.95 7.16
CA LEU A 108 -1.91 -6.33 5.94
C LEU A 108 -1.97 -4.80 5.97
N TRP A 109 -3.05 -4.27 6.55
CA TRP A 109 -3.33 -2.83 6.62
C TRP A 109 -3.31 -2.29 8.04
N SER A 110 -2.76 -3.08 8.98
CA SER A 110 -2.70 -2.69 10.38
C SER A 110 -1.74 -1.53 10.61
N ASN A 111 -2.16 -0.64 11.50
CA ASN A 111 -1.30 0.41 12.01
C ASN A 111 -0.89 0.07 13.43
N LEU A 112 0.41 -0.13 13.63
CA LEU A 112 1.00 -0.50 14.92
C LEU A 112 0.61 0.46 16.07
N THR A 113 0.32 1.73 15.79
CA THR A 113 -0.03 2.72 16.83
C THR A 113 -1.49 2.71 17.25
N VAL A 114 -2.40 2.20 16.40
CA VAL A 114 -3.85 2.27 16.63
C VAL A 114 -4.30 1.54 17.91
N PRO A 115 -3.80 0.32 18.22
CA PRO A 115 -4.13 -0.32 19.49
C PRO A 115 -3.76 0.53 20.71
N ALA A 116 -2.59 1.18 20.70
CA ALA A 116 -2.17 2.05 21.79
C ALA A 116 -3.06 3.30 21.92
N ILE A 117 -3.45 3.91 20.79
CA ILE A 117 -4.37 5.05 20.78
C ILE A 117 -5.73 4.66 21.36
N LEU A 118 -6.28 3.49 20.99
CA LEU A 118 -7.57 3.01 21.51
C LEU A 118 -7.53 2.73 23.01
N ASN A 119 -6.50 2.02 23.48
CA ASN A 119 -6.29 1.77 24.92
C ASN A 119 -6.19 3.08 25.69
N SER A 120 -5.53 4.09 25.09
CA SER A 120 -5.41 5.41 25.69
C SER A 120 -6.72 6.19 25.73
N LEU A 121 -7.54 6.10 24.67
CA LEU A 121 -8.89 6.68 24.65
C LEU A 121 -9.76 6.04 25.73
N GLU A 122 -9.78 4.71 25.82
CA GLU A 122 -10.51 3.98 26.86
C GLU A 122 -10.05 4.38 28.26
N SER A 123 -8.74 4.49 28.50
CA SER A 123 -8.22 4.92 29.79
C SER A 123 -8.58 6.38 30.13
N THR A 124 -8.71 7.25 29.13
CA THR A 124 -8.96 8.69 29.33
C THR A 124 -10.44 9.01 29.50
N PHE A 125 -11.30 8.39 28.67
CA PHE A 125 -12.73 8.72 28.60
C PHE A 125 -13.63 7.60 29.16
N GLY A 126 -13.06 6.43 29.48
CA GLY A 126 -13.79 5.23 29.87
C GLY A 126 -14.25 4.41 28.66
N SER A 127 -14.70 3.18 28.91
CA SER A 127 -15.22 2.27 27.87
C SER A 127 -16.61 2.68 27.37
N ASN A 128 -17.35 3.46 28.16
CA ASN A 128 -18.68 3.96 27.83
C ASN A 128 -18.74 5.47 28.04
N VAL A 129 -18.81 6.20 26.92
CA VAL A 129 -18.87 7.65 26.89
C VAL A 129 -20.29 8.08 26.54
N ASP A 130 -20.81 9.09 27.24
CA ASP A 130 -22.04 9.80 26.85
C ASP A 130 -21.64 10.99 25.97
N PRO A 131 -21.85 10.94 24.63
CA PRO A 131 -21.38 11.97 23.71
C PRO A 131 -21.95 13.36 24.04
N GLY A 132 -23.14 13.42 24.63
CA GLY A 132 -23.81 14.68 24.99
C GLY A 132 -23.18 15.39 26.19
N LYS A 133 -22.30 14.71 26.95
CA LYS A 133 -21.57 15.28 28.09
C LYS A 133 -20.14 15.65 27.76
N LEU A 134 -19.65 15.32 26.57
CA LEU A 134 -18.31 15.68 26.14
C LEU A 134 -18.27 17.13 25.64
N ASP A 135 -17.29 17.87 26.15
CA ASP A 135 -16.93 19.17 25.61
C ASP A 135 -16.00 18.98 24.39
N LEU A 136 -16.61 18.73 23.22
CA LEU A 136 -15.88 18.51 21.97
C LEU A 136 -15.05 19.74 21.55
N GLU A 137 -15.46 20.96 21.89
CA GLU A 137 -14.67 22.17 21.61
C GLU A 137 -13.37 22.17 22.42
N ARG A 138 -13.45 21.81 23.71
CA ARG A 138 -12.27 21.71 24.57
C ARG A 138 -11.33 20.58 24.13
N ILE A 139 -11.88 19.43 23.74
CA ILE A 139 -11.09 18.32 23.18
C ILE A 139 -10.40 18.78 21.88
N ALA A 140 -11.14 19.42 20.98
CA ALA A 140 -10.58 19.97 19.75
C ALA A 140 -9.48 20.99 20.01
N GLU A 141 -9.67 21.92 20.96
CA GLU A 141 -8.65 22.89 21.35
C GLU A 141 -7.34 22.20 21.79
N GLN A 142 -7.45 21.19 22.64
CA GLN A 142 -6.29 20.44 23.12
C GLN A 142 -5.57 19.73 21.96
N ILE A 143 -6.32 19.06 21.09
CA ILE A 143 -5.77 18.35 19.93
C ILE A 143 -5.10 19.32 18.96
N CYS A 144 -5.69 20.49 18.67
CA CYS A 144 -5.09 21.52 17.84
C CYS A 144 -3.74 22.01 18.41
N ASN A 145 -3.70 22.30 19.71
CA ASN A 145 -2.49 22.73 20.39
C ASN A 145 -1.41 21.64 20.39
N ASN A 146 -1.79 20.39 20.62
CA ASN A 146 -0.86 19.26 20.56
C ASN A 146 -0.31 19.07 19.14
N THR A 147 -1.18 19.10 18.12
CA THR A 147 -0.80 18.92 16.71
C THR A 147 0.19 20.00 16.23
N THR A 148 0.17 21.18 16.83
CA THR A 148 1.13 22.26 16.50
C THR A 148 2.53 21.98 17.06
N ARG A 149 2.67 21.10 18.06
CA ARG A 149 3.99 20.73 18.60
C ARG A 149 4.68 19.76 17.64
N PRO A 150 6.00 19.86 17.42
CA PRO A 150 6.74 18.90 16.60
C PRO A 150 6.59 17.47 17.12
N PHE A 151 6.42 16.51 16.21
CA PHE A 151 6.51 15.09 16.54
C PHE A 151 7.99 14.69 16.52
N ARG A 152 8.49 14.19 17.65
CA ARG A 152 9.92 13.95 17.86
C ARG A 152 10.30 12.52 17.47
N ASP A 153 11.46 12.40 16.83
CA ASP A 153 12.11 11.12 16.57
C ASP A 153 12.76 10.61 17.87
N ILE A 154 12.08 9.67 18.55
CA ILE A 154 12.54 9.10 19.82
C ILE A 154 13.06 7.68 19.59
N GLU A 155 14.38 7.52 19.63
CA GLU A 155 15.06 6.22 19.46
C GLU A 155 15.30 5.47 20.77
N THR A 156 15.20 6.15 21.92
CA THR A 156 15.56 5.60 23.23
C THR A 156 14.45 4.79 23.89
N SER A 157 13.18 5.08 23.61
CA SER A 157 12.03 4.48 24.29
C SER A 157 10.83 4.36 23.35
N SER A 158 10.38 3.11 23.11
CA SER A 158 9.15 2.85 22.35
C SER A 158 7.92 3.48 23.02
N GLN A 159 7.85 3.44 24.36
CA GLN A 159 6.72 4.00 25.09
C GLN A 159 6.66 5.52 24.95
N GLU A 160 7.79 6.22 25.11
CA GLU A 160 7.82 7.68 24.96
C GLU A 160 7.45 8.10 23.53
N TRP A 161 7.86 7.32 22.52
CA TRP A 161 7.47 7.56 21.13
C TRP A 161 5.95 7.42 20.94
N ILE A 162 5.34 6.36 21.49
CA ILE A 162 3.89 6.09 21.42
C ILE A 162 3.10 7.14 22.22
N ASP A 163 3.60 7.58 23.37
CA ASP A 163 2.96 8.55 24.25
C ASP A 163 2.74 9.91 23.57
N GLN A 164 3.47 10.22 22.49
CA GLN A 164 3.23 11.40 21.66
C GLN A 164 1.89 11.36 20.91
N LEU A 165 1.25 10.19 20.80
CA LEU A 165 -0.02 9.98 20.12
C LEU A 165 -1.19 9.71 21.06
N CYS A 166 -0.94 9.63 22.37
CA CYS A 166 -1.86 9.08 23.35
C CYS A 166 -2.24 10.09 24.44
N GLY A 167 -3.38 9.85 25.07
CA GLY A 167 -3.86 10.52 26.28
C GLY A 167 -3.87 12.03 26.15
N PRO A 168 -3.18 12.77 27.05
CA PRO A 168 -3.16 14.23 26.98
C PRO A 168 -2.42 14.77 25.75
N ASN A 169 -1.65 13.94 25.03
CA ASN A 169 -0.91 14.30 23.84
C ASN A 169 -1.62 13.94 22.53
N LEU A 170 -2.87 13.46 22.57
CA LEU A 170 -3.66 13.17 21.36
C LEU A 170 -3.57 14.30 20.33
N ARG A 171 -3.34 13.92 19.08
CA ARG A 171 -3.14 14.82 17.94
C ARG A 171 -4.14 14.51 16.83
N TRP A 172 -4.30 15.41 15.87
CA TRP A 172 -5.17 15.16 14.72
C TRP A 172 -4.69 13.96 13.91
N GLU A 173 -3.38 13.70 13.89
CA GLU A 173 -2.83 12.49 13.30
C GLU A 173 -3.35 11.22 14.00
N SER A 174 -3.38 11.20 15.35
CA SER A 174 -3.94 10.09 16.14
C SER A 174 -5.40 9.84 15.82
N ILE A 175 -6.19 10.91 15.74
CA ILE A 175 -7.63 10.84 15.42
C ILE A 175 -7.86 10.30 14.01
N ALA A 176 -7.07 10.76 13.05
CA ALA A 176 -7.16 10.31 11.66
C ALA A 176 -6.90 8.80 11.56
N LEU A 177 -5.88 8.27 12.24
CA LEU A 177 -5.52 6.84 12.20
C LEU A 177 -6.64 5.88 12.66
N LEU A 178 -7.59 6.35 13.46
CA LEU A 178 -8.73 5.54 13.93
C LEU A 178 -9.69 5.12 12.80
N TRP A 179 -9.55 5.69 11.61
CA TRP A 179 -10.32 5.30 10.41
C TRP A 179 -10.25 3.78 10.16
N SER A 180 -9.10 3.15 10.43
CA SER A 180 -8.85 1.72 10.17
C SER A 180 -9.78 0.80 10.98
N VAL A 181 -10.24 1.28 12.15
CA VAL A 181 -11.22 0.61 13.00
C VAL A 181 -12.63 1.07 12.66
N LEU A 182 -12.85 2.39 12.55
CA LEU A 182 -14.17 2.97 12.27
C LEU A 182 -14.80 2.39 11.00
N ARG A 183 -14.03 2.18 9.93
CA ARG A 183 -14.50 1.56 8.67
C ARG A 183 -15.18 0.19 8.82
N ARG A 184 -14.96 -0.50 9.95
CA ARG A 184 -15.54 -1.81 10.25
C ARG A 184 -16.86 -1.71 11.03
N ILE A 185 -17.20 -0.50 11.48
CA ILE A 185 -18.38 -0.22 12.29
C ILE A 185 -19.45 0.44 11.40
N PRO A 186 -20.60 -0.20 11.18
CA PRO A 186 -21.69 0.38 10.40
C PRO A 186 -22.16 1.71 11.00
N GLY A 187 -22.37 2.72 10.16
CA GLY A 187 -22.89 4.04 10.57
C GLY A 187 -21.87 4.97 11.24
N SER A 188 -20.60 4.56 11.36
CA SER A 188 -19.55 5.34 12.07
C SER A 188 -19.25 6.72 11.47
N PHE A 189 -19.66 6.99 10.23
CA PHE A 189 -19.40 8.24 9.52
C PHE A 189 -20.64 9.09 9.24
N ASP A 190 -21.83 8.68 9.73
CA ASP A 190 -23.10 9.40 9.57
C ASP A 190 -23.02 10.91 9.93
N PRO A 191 -22.27 11.36 10.96
CA PRO A 191 -22.14 12.79 11.27
C PRO A 191 -21.52 13.64 10.16
N ILE A 192 -20.62 13.08 9.34
CA ILE A 192 -20.01 13.76 8.19
C ILE A 192 -21.00 13.83 7.02
N GLU A 193 -21.77 12.75 6.82
CA GLU A 193 -22.80 12.69 5.77
C GLU A 193 -23.91 13.72 6.00
N GLN A 194 -24.38 13.86 7.24
CA GLN A 194 -25.53 14.70 7.58
C GLN A 194 -25.26 16.21 7.57
N LYS A 195 -24.01 16.66 7.72
CA LYS A 195 -23.72 18.08 8.00
C LYS A 195 -22.91 18.84 6.95
N GLN A 196 -22.12 18.21 6.08
CA GLN A 196 -21.14 18.99 5.29
C GLN A 196 -20.94 18.62 3.81
N LEU A 197 -21.39 17.46 3.32
CA LEU A 197 -20.94 17.02 1.99
C LEU A 197 -22.01 16.88 0.92
N HIS A 198 -23.31 16.99 1.24
CA HIS A 198 -24.38 16.74 0.26
C HIS A 198 -24.03 15.51 -0.60
N ILE A 199 -23.60 14.41 0.05
CA ILE A 199 -23.34 13.17 -0.66
C ILE A 199 -24.71 12.74 -1.17
N LEU A 200 -24.90 12.85 -2.50
CA LEU A 200 -26.07 12.31 -3.19
C LEU A 200 -26.27 10.87 -2.70
N GLU A 201 -27.52 10.46 -2.52
CA GLU A 201 -28.00 9.20 -1.88
C GLU A 201 -27.48 7.88 -2.49
N ASN A 202 -26.37 7.92 -3.24
CA ASN A 202 -25.79 6.84 -4.02
C ASN A 202 -24.34 6.49 -3.60
N GLY A 203 -23.80 7.10 -2.53
CA GLY A 203 -22.44 6.82 -2.06
C GLY A 203 -22.35 5.46 -1.35
N THR A 204 -21.29 4.69 -1.61
CA THR A 204 -20.97 3.48 -0.84
C THR A 204 -20.39 3.88 0.52
N ALA A 205 -20.49 3.03 1.54
CA ALA A 205 -19.93 3.27 2.87
C ALA A 205 -18.42 3.64 2.87
N ASP A 206 -17.72 3.27 1.80
CA ASP A 206 -16.29 3.56 1.60
C ASP A 206 -16.03 5.03 1.22
N GLU A 207 -16.96 5.73 0.55
CA GLU A 207 -16.80 7.16 0.24
C GLU A 207 -16.75 8.04 1.50
N SER A 208 -17.58 7.72 2.50
CA SER A 208 -17.60 8.42 3.80
C SER A 208 -16.32 8.18 4.60
N ILE A 209 -15.75 6.97 4.51
CA ILE A 209 -14.43 6.65 5.10
C ILE A 209 -13.33 7.50 4.44
N LEU A 210 -13.30 7.54 3.10
CA LEU A 210 -12.33 8.35 2.37
C LEU A 210 -12.49 9.84 2.66
N SER A 211 -13.73 10.30 2.79
CA SER A 211 -14.01 11.67 3.20
C SER A 211 -13.46 11.96 4.59
N PHE A 212 -13.72 11.12 5.58
CA PHE A 212 -13.15 11.26 6.92
C PHE A 212 -11.62 11.35 6.86
N LEU A 213 -10.98 10.45 6.11
CA LEU A 213 -9.52 10.41 5.99
C LEU A 213 -8.99 11.68 5.31
N ARG A 214 -9.62 12.16 4.23
CA ARG A 214 -9.26 13.43 3.56
C ARG A 214 -9.41 14.64 4.49
N HIS A 215 -10.52 14.75 5.21
CA HIS A 215 -10.79 15.88 6.10
C HIS A 215 -9.87 15.88 7.32
N SER A 216 -9.69 14.73 7.97
CA SER A 216 -8.78 14.60 9.12
C SER A 216 -7.32 14.83 8.72
N THR A 217 -6.89 14.34 7.55
CA THR A 217 -5.55 14.60 6.98
C THR A 217 -5.35 16.10 6.69
N LYS A 218 -6.32 16.75 6.06
CA LYS A 218 -6.27 18.20 5.79
C LYS A 218 -6.27 19.01 7.08
N LEU A 219 -7.01 18.56 8.09
CA LEU A 219 -7.07 19.17 9.41
C LEU A 219 -5.72 19.05 10.14
N ALA A 220 -5.11 17.86 10.15
CA ALA A 220 -3.76 17.68 10.69
C ALA A 220 -2.75 18.62 10.00
N ARG A 221 -2.77 18.68 8.65
CA ARG A 221 -1.92 19.58 7.85
C ARG A 221 -2.10 21.07 8.12
N HIS A 222 -3.22 21.47 8.70
CA HIS A 222 -3.43 22.85 9.10
C HIS A 222 -2.54 23.25 10.28
N PHE A 223 -2.11 22.29 11.11
CA PHE A 223 -1.36 22.52 12.34
C PHE A 223 0.06 21.93 12.30
N THR A 224 0.30 20.87 11.53
CA THR A 224 1.63 20.25 11.34
C THR A 224 1.98 20.18 9.86
N LEU A 225 3.25 20.38 9.50
CA LEU A 225 3.69 20.32 8.11
C LEU A 225 4.11 18.91 7.70
N ALA A 226 5.00 18.29 8.47
CA ALA A 226 5.64 17.04 8.09
C ALA A 226 6.13 16.28 9.33
N ASN A 227 5.74 15.02 9.43
CA ASN A 227 6.30 14.05 10.36
C ASN A 227 5.99 12.63 9.87
N VAL A 228 6.56 11.61 10.53
CA VAL A 228 6.42 10.22 10.11
C VAL A 228 4.97 9.70 10.18
N ILE A 229 4.14 10.21 11.08
CA ILE A 229 2.72 9.82 11.18
C ILE A 229 1.91 10.47 10.08
N MET A 230 2.22 11.73 9.74
CA MET A 230 1.65 12.41 8.58
C MET A 230 1.98 11.66 7.28
N LEU A 231 3.20 11.12 7.15
CA LEU A 231 3.58 10.26 6.04
C LEU A 231 2.73 8.98 5.99
N ASP A 232 2.54 8.30 7.12
CA ASP A 232 1.66 7.12 7.18
C ASP A 232 0.22 7.47 6.76
N LEU A 233 -0.33 8.58 7.25
CA LEU A 233 -1.66 9.03 6.86
C LEU A 233 -1.81 9.30 5.36
N LEU A 234 -0.80 9.89 4.72
CA LEU A 234 -0.78 10.09 3.27
C LEU A 234 -0.73 8.76 2.52
N PHE A 235 0.06 7.79 3.01
CA PHE A 235 0.08 6.44 2.47
C PHE A 235 -1.28 5.75 2.62
N GLN A 236 -1.88 5.75 3.80
CA GLN A 236 -3.23 5.18 4.03
C GLN A 236 -4.29 5.84 3.15
N LYS A 237 -4.22 7.17 2.99
CA LYS A 237 -5.11 7.93 2.09
C LYS A 237 -4.93 7.48 0.64
N THR A 238 -3.70 7.28 0.18
CA THR A 238 -3.42 6.80 -1.18
C THR A 238 -4.05 5.42 -1.42
N ILE A 239 -3.91 4.50 -0.47
CA ILE A 239 -4.52 3.16 -0.55
C ILE A 239 -6.05 3.28 -0.60
N MET A 240 -6.66 4.09 0.26
CA MET A 240 -8.12 4.27 0.26
C MET A 240 -8.63 4.93 -1.03
N GLU A 241 -7.89 5.86 -1.60
CA GLU A 241 -8.25 6.46 -2.90
C GLU A 241 -8.17 5.42 -4.02
N SER A 242 -7.16 4.54 -4.01
CA SER A 242 -7.07 3.40 -4.93
C SER A 242 -8.28 2.47 -4.81
N MET A 243 -8.66 2.10 -3.59
CA MET A 243 -9.80 1.23 -3.28
C MET A 243 -11.19 1.82 -3.57
N ILE A 244 -11.31 3.10 -3.92
CA ILE A 244 -12.62 3.76 -4.13
C ILE A 244 -12.71 4.41 -5.50
N VAL A 245 -11.67 5.16 -5.88
CA VAL A 245 -11.61 5.90 -7.14
C VAL A 245 -11.04 5.03 -8.27
N GLY A 246 -10.24 4.02 -7.94
CA GLY A 246 -9.57 3.14 -8.89
C GLY A 246 -8.13 3.56 -9.20
N ASP A 247 -7.27 2.56 -9.34
CA ASP A 247 -5.81 2.70 -9.45
C ASP A 247 -5.34 3.46 -10.68
N ALA A 248 -6.11 3.41 -11.77
CA ALA A 248 -5.79 4.09 -13.02
C ALA A 248 -6.04 5.62 -12.94
N SER A 249 -6.74 6.10 -11.90
CA SER A 249 -7.17 7.49 -11.79
C SER A 249 -6.01 8.46 -11.54
N LEU A 250 -6.14 9.70 -12.04
CA LEU A 250 -5.20 10.77 -11.75
C LEU A 250 -5.15 11.11 -10.24
N VAL A 251 -6.28 10.95 -9.54
CA VAL A 251 -6.38 11.18 -8.09
C VAL A 251 -5.39 10.29 -7.34
N CYS A 252 -5.38 8.99 -7.63
CA CYS A 252 -4.45 8.04 -7.00
C CYS A 252 -3.01 8.37 -7.32
N TRP A 253 -2.71 8.72 -8.58
CA TRP A 253 -1.36 9.10 -9.00
C TRP A 253 -0.84 10.34 -8.25
N VAL A 254 -1.67 11.38 -8.12
CA VAL A 254 -1.31 12.60 -7.38
C VAL A 254 -1.11 12.29 -5.89
N SER A 255 -1.98 11.48 -5.29
CA SER A 255 -1.86 11.07 -3.88
C SER A 255 -0.59 10.29 -3.58
N HIS A 256 -0.25 9.34 -4.45
CA HIS A 256 1.01 8.59 -4.35
C HIS A 256 2.22 9.53 -4.49
N SER A 257 2.17 10.48 -5.44
CA SER A 257 3.25 11.46 -5.61
C SER A 257 3.45 12.36 -4.39
N GLU A 258 2.36 12.74 -3.71
CA GLU A 258 2.39 13.49 -2.47
C GLU A 258 3.02 12.67 -1.32
N THR A 259 2.69 11.38 -1.25
CA THR A 259 3.30 10.44 -0.28
C THR A 259 4.80 10.27 -0.53
N VAL A 260 5.23 10.08 -1.78
CA VAL A 260 6.65 9.98 -2.17
C VAL A 260 7.41 11.29 -1.87
N ALA A 261 6.79 12.44 -2.15
CA ALA A 261 7.38 13.75 -1.83
C ALA A 261 7.56 13.93 -0.31
N MET A 262 6.56 13.57 0.50
CA MET A 262 6.67 13.62 1.97
C MET A 262 7.78 12.69 2.47
N MET A 263 7.85 11.46 1.96
CA MET A 263 8.86 10.48 2.37
C MET A 263 10.28 10.97 2.06
N THR A 264 10.48 11.56 0.88
CA THR A 264 11.78 12.09 0.47
C THR A 264 12.15 13.36 1.23
N TYR A 265 11.18 14.24 1.49
CA TYR A 265 11.35 15.42 2.35
C TYR A 265 11.77 15.04 3.79
N LEU A 266 11.21 13.97 4.34
CA LEU A 266 11.56 13.46 5.68
C LEU A 266 12.87 12.66 5.70
N GLY A 267 13.51 12.41 4.56
CA GLY A 267 14.75 11.61 4.51
C GLY A 267 14.56 10.11 4.75
N VAL A 268 13.32 9.61 4.80
CA VAL A 268 12.98 8.20 5.16
C VAL A 268 13.52 7.18 4.14
N HIS A 269 13.84 7.62 2.92
CA HIS A 269 14.44 6.85 1.84
C HIS A 269 15.97 6.63 1.96
N ILE A 270 16.63 7.34 2.89
CA ILE A 270 18.06 7.23 3.13
C ILE A 270 18.31 6.71 4.55
N GLN A 271 19.14 5.68 4.66
CA GLN A 271 19.69 5.25 5.94
C GLN A 271 20.96 6.06 6.26
N GLY A 272 21.05 6.62 7.48
CA GLY A 272 22.21 7.40 7.93
C GLY A 272 23.51 6.59 7.99
N ASN A 273 24.66 7.28 7.84
CA ASN A 273 26.01 6.73 7.63
C ASN A 273 26.60 5.83 8.76
N ASN A 274 25.86 5.53 9.83
CA ASN A 274 26.34 4.66 10.93
C ASN A 274 25.90 3.19 10.72
N ALA A 275 26.06 2.67 9.51
CA ALA A 275 25.58 1.33 9.12
C ALA A 275 26.28 0.15 9.83
N THR A 276 27.40 0.38 10.54
CA THR A 276 28.18 -0.69 11.18
C THR A 276 27.60 -1.22 12.49
N THR A 277 26.60 -0.55 13.08
CA THR A 277 25.93 -0.98 14.33
C THR A 277 24.47 -0.54 14.34
N TYR A 278 23.67 -1.06 13.40
CA TYR A 278 22.23 -0.81 13.41
C TYR A 278 21.59 -1.40 14.67
N LYS A 279 20.99 -0.54 15.52
CA LYS A 279 20.16 -0.95 16.65
C LYS A 279 18.70 -0.60 16.33
N PRO A 280 17.81 -1.60 16.15
CA PRO A 280 16.41 -1.33 15.86
C PRO A 280 15.72 -0.68 17.05
N THR A 281 14.85 0.27 16.74
CA THR A 281 13.99 1.02 17.66
C THR A 281 12.60 1.09 17.05
N LEU A 282 11.59 1.44 17.84
CA LEU A 282 10.24 1.65 17.30
C LEU A 282 10.26 2.66 16.14
N ASP A 283 10.92 3.81 16.35
CA ASP A 283 11.01 4.87 15.34
C ASP A 283 11.68 4.40 14.05
N SER A 284 12.86 3.78 14.15
CA SER A 284 13.64 3.35 12.98
C SER A 284 12.95 2.24 12.19
N GLU A 285 12.36 1.25 12.87
CA GLU A 285 11.61 0.18 12.20
C GLU A 285 10.28 0.68 11.63
N TYR A 286 9.60 1.63 12.29
CA TYR A 286 8.39 2.25 11.76
C TYR A 286 8.67 2.99 10.44
N LYS A 287 9.76 3.77 10.38
CA LYS A 287 10.24 4.43 9.15
C LYS A 287 10.60 3.42 8.06
N ARG A 288 11.34 2.34 8.37
CA ARG A 288 11.67 1.29 7.40
C ARG A 288 10.46 0.58 6.84
N ARG A 289 9.46 0.29 7.69
CA ARG A 289 8.19 -0.32 7.27
C ARG A 289 7.42 0.60 6.33
N LEU A 290 7.33 1.90 6.65
CA LEU A 290 6.69 2.88 5.77
C LEU A 290 7.41 3.02 4.44
N PHE A 291 8.73 3.21 4.48
CA PHE A 291 9.57 3.26 3.28
C PHE A 291 9.29 2.06 2.37
N THR A 292 9.33 0.85 2.95
CA THR A 292 9.16 -0.39 2.21
C THR A 292 7.77 -0.51 1.59
N ARG A 293 6.71 -0.18 2.34
CA ARG A 293 5.34 -0.17 1.82
C ARG A 293 5.17 0.80 0.66
N ILE A 294 5.71 2.02 0.79
CA ILE A 294 5.66 3.04 -0.27
C ILE A 294 6.47 2.61 -1.50
N TYR A 295 7.65 2.03 -1.29
CA TYR A 295 8.50 1.53 -2.38
C TYR A 295 7.81 0.40 -3.15
N ASN A 296 7.22 -0.57 -2.47
CA ASN A 296 6.50 -1.68 -3.10
C ASN A 296 5.28 -1.18 -3.89
N LEU A 297 4.53 -0.23 -3.32
CA LEU A 297 3.41 0.41 -4.00
C LEU A 297 3.87 1.15 -5.26
N ASP A 298 4.98 1.89 -5.19
CA ASP A 298 5.55 2.62 -6.34
C ASP A 298 5.84 1.68 -7.52
N LYS A 299 6.39 0.49 -7.27
CA LYS A 299 6.65 -0.50 -8.33
C LYS A 299 5.37 -1.15 -8.83
N SER A 300 4.45 -1.47 -7.93
CA SER A 300 3.17 -2.07 -8.26
C SER A 300 2.30 -1.14 -9.13
N VAL A 301 2.27 0.15 -8.83
CA VAL A 301 1.55 1.15 -9.63
C VAL A 301 2.22 1.34 -10.99
N ALA A 302 3.55 1.32 -11.05
CA ALA A 302 4.29 1.44 -12.31
C ALA A 302 3.97 0.27 -13.27
N THR A 303 3.96 -0.97 -12.78
CA THR A 303 3.58 -2.15 -13.59
C THR A 303 2.10 -2.15 -13.96
N PHE A 304 1.24 -1.67 -13.07
CA PHE A 304 -0.21 -1.60 -13.30
C PHE A 304 -0.63 -0.51 -14.28
N THR A 305 0.06 0.64 -14.30
CA THR A 305 -0.33 1.78 -15.14
C THR A 305 0.52 1.92 -16.39
N GLY A 306 1.65 1.21 -16.46
CA GLY A 306 2.65 1.40 -17.51
C GLY A 306 3.32 2.77 -17.44
N ARG A 307 3.31 3.44 -16.27
CA ARG A 307 4.00 4.72 -16.03
C ARG A 307 5.32 4.50 -15.30
N PRO A 308 6.35 5.35 -15.52
CA PRO A 308 7.60 5.23 -14.79
C PRO A 308 7.40 5.36 -13.27
N PRO A 309 8.13 4.60 -12.45
CA PRO A 309 8.10 4.76 -10.99
C PRO A 309 8.60 6.14 -10.55
N LEU A 310 8.12 6.64 -9.42
CA LEU A 310 8.57 7.92 -8.85
C LEU A 310 9.86 7.78 -8.04
N LEU A 311 10.15 6.59 -7.52
CA LEU A 311 11.36 6.32 -6.73
C LEU A 311 12.39 5.58 -7.58
N SER A 312 13.56 6.17 -7.79
CA SER A 312 14.70 5.42 -8.34
C SER A 312 15.47 4.74 -7.20
N PRO A 313 15.81 3.45 -7.30
CA PRO A 313 16.61 2.77 -6.27
C PRO A 313 18.02 3.36 -6.15
N ARG A 314 18.51 4.07 -7.18
CA ARG A 314 19.82 4.75 -7.16
C ARG A 314 19.90 5.87 -6.13
N PHE A 315 18.76 6.36 -5.66
CA PHE A 315 18.66 7.43 -4.67
C PHE A 315 18.10 6.92 -3.33
N VAL A 316 18.06 5.60 -3.13
CA VAL A 316 17.53 4.98 -1.92
C VAL A 316 18.63 4.16 -1.26
N SER A 317 18.74 4.24 0.06
CA SER A 317 19.63 3.39 0.85
C SER A 317 18.97 2.73 2.06
N THR A 318 17.68 3.01 2.31
CA THR A 318 16.93 2.37 3.41
C THR A 318 16.79 0.88 3.21
N LEU A 319 17.30 0.10 4.16
CA LEU A 319 17.17 -1.35 4.17
C LEU A 319 15.73 -1.80 4.52
N PRO A 320 15.31 -3.00 4.06
CA PRO A 320 14.01 -3.56 4.43
C PRO A 320 13.88 -3.74 5.96
N PRO A 321 12.67 -3.63 6.52
CA PRO A 321 12.42 -3.74 7.95
C PRO A 321 12.77 -5.13 8.48
N LEU A 322 13.21 -5.19 9.73
CA LEU A 322 13.41 -6.47 10.40
C LEU A 322 12.07 -7.19 10.58
N ASP A 323 12.12 -8.51 10.55
CA ASP A 323 10.95 -9.36 10.65
C ASP A 323 10.48 -9.51 12.10
N LEU A 324 9.98 -8.40 12.67
CA LEU A 324 9.58 -8.28 14.06
C LEU A 324 8.06 -8.17 14.18
N CYS A 325 7.48 -8.74 15.23
CA CYS A 325 6.07 -8.51 15.59
C CYS A 325 5.83 -7.05 16.00
N ASP A 326 4.62 -6.56 15.77
CA ASP A 326 4.20 -5.21 16.16
C ASP A 326 4.25 -5.02 17.69
N ASP A 327 3.82 -6.04 18.43
CA ASP A 327 3.76 -6.01 19.90
C ASP A 327 5.15 -5.93 20.54
N ASP A 328 6.13 -6.68 20.02
CA ASP A 328 7.51 -6.66 20.53
C ASP A 328 8.16 -5.30 20.27
N LEU A 329 7.88 -4.70 19.11
CA LEU A 329 8.39 -3.39 18.73
C LEU A 329 7.79 -2.30 19.63
N ALA A 330 6.47 -2.34 19.84
CA ALA A 330 5.74 -1.42 20.70
C ALA A 330 6.18 -1.54 22.18
N ALA A 331 6.42 -2.76 22.67
CA ALA A 331 6.91 -3.00 24.03
C ALA A 331 8.34 -2.45 24.24
N GLY A 332 9.21 -2.55 23.23
CA GLY A 332 10.57 -2.03 23.31
C GLY A 332 11.47 -2.73 24.34
N GLY A 333 12.55 -2.06 24.71
CA GLY A 333 13.48 -2.50 25.77
C GLY A 333 13.95 -3.96 25.61
N VAL A 334 13.93 -4.70 26.72
CA VAL A 334 14.38 -6.11 26.79
C VAL A 334 13.53 -7.02 25.88
N THR A 335 12.25 -6.71 25.68
CA THR A 335 11.37 -7.49 24.79
C THR A 335 11.84 -7.39 23.35
N LEU A 336 12.06 -6.16 22.87
CA LEU A 336 12.61 -5.92 21.53
C LEU A 336 14.01 -6.52 21.36
N GLU A 337 14.90 -6.35 22.35
CA GLU A 337 16.25 -6.91 22.30
C GLU A 337 16.22 -8.45 22.19
N ARG A 338 15.30 -9.11 22.88
CA ARG A 338 15.09 -10.55 22.77
C ARG A 338 14.55 -10.96 21.40
N ALA A 339 13.58 -10.23 20.85
CA ALA A 339 13.04 -10.52 19.53
C ALA A 339 14.13 -10.38 18.44
N VAL A 340 14.96 -9.35 18.54
CA VAL A 340 16.10 -9.10 17.63
C VAL A 340 17.14 -10.21 17.71
N ALA A 341 17.43 -10.72 18.92
CA ALA A 341 18.36 -11.83 19.10
C ALA A 341 17.89 -13.16 18.47
N LYS A 342 16.61 -13.26 18.08
CA LYS A 342 16.01 -14.41 17.41
C LYS A 342 15.80 -14.18 15.91
N LEU A 343 16.48 -13.18 15.34
CA LEU A 343 16.55 -13.01 13.91
C LEU A 343 17.76 -13.77 13.35
N ASP A 344 17.63 -14.28 12.13
CA ASP A 344 18.77 -14.79 11.38
C ASP A 344 19.68 -13.63 10.89
N PRO A 345 20.87 -13.92 10.33
CA PRO A 345 21.76 -12.88 9.80
C PRO A 345 21.15 -12.02 8.67
N LEU A 346 20.09 -12.51 8.04
CA LEU A 346 19.33 -11.81 7.01
C LEU A 346 18.14 -11.04 7.58
N GLY A 347 17.94 -11.00 8.90
CA GLY A 347 16.87 -10.26 9.57
C GLY A 347 15.49 -10.92 9.55
N TRP A 348 15.39 -12.21 9.21
CA TRP A 348 14.16 -13.00 9.28
C TRP A 348 13.95 -13.59 10.67
N ASN A 349 12.69 -13.71 11.11
CA ASN A 349 12.38 -14.38 12.37
C ASN A 349 12.56 -15.89 12.23
N ILE A 350 13.14 -16.52 13.25
CA ILE A 350 13.35 -17.98 13.28
C ILE A 350 12.26 -18.72 14.08
N GLU A 351 11.31 -17.99 14.68
CA GLU A 351 10.26 -18.55 15.53
C GLU A 351 8.99 -18.94 14.75
N GLY A 352 8.95 -18.70 13.44
CA GLY A 352 7.83 -19.07 12.58
C GLY A 352 6.62 -18.14 12.70
N GLY A 353 6.81 -16.90 13.13
CA GLY A 353 5.77 -15.88 13.06
C GLY A 353 5.55 -15.38 11.63
N ILE A 354 4.30 -15.11 11.25
CA ILE A 354 3.96 -14.33 10.05
C ILE A 354 3.42 -12.98 10.51
N TYR A 355 4.14 -11.92 10.16
CA TYR A 355 3.84 -10.54 10.53
C TYR A 355 3.65 -9.67 9.27
N SER A 356 3.10 -8.46 9.45
CA SER A 356 3.02 -7.46 8.39
C SER A 356 4.40 -7.08 7.85
N SER A 357 5.40 -7.06 8.74
CA SER A 357 6.81 -6.88 8.42
C SER A 357 7.38 -8.02 7.58
N SER A 358 6.98 -9.28 7.84
CA SER A 358 7.42 -10.44 7.04
C SER A 358 7.03 -10.29 5.57
N LEU A 359 5.75 -9.95 5.31
CA LEU A 359 5.29 -9.72 3.94
C LEU A 359 5.97 -8.49 3.33
N SER A 360 6.01 -7.37 4.06
CA SER A 360 6.59 -6.13 3.55
C SER A 360 8.05 -6.33 3.14
N ARG A 361 8.83 -7.05 3.96
CA ARG A 361 10.21 -7.44 3.70
C ARG A 361 10.32 -8.35 2.47
N ALA A 362 9.48 -9.38 2.38
CA ALA A 362 9.50 -10.33 1.27
C ALA A 362 9.20 -9.61 -0.07
N CYS A 363 8.14 -8.81 -0.11
CA CYS A 363 7.76 -8.01 -1.27
C CYS A 363 8.80 -6.93 -1.62
N HIS A 364 9.56 -6.42 -0.64
CA HIS A 364 10.64 -5.47 -0.91
C HIS A 364 11.72 -6.09 -1.79
N LEU A 365 12.16 -7.29 -1.40
CA LEU A 365 13.22 -8.00 -2.11
C LEU A 365 12.79 -8.32 -3.55
N THR A 366 11.57 -8.82 -3.76
CA THR A 366 11.03 -9.02 -5.12
C THR A 366 10.85 -7.68 -5.86
N SER A 367 10.47 -6.61 -5.17
CA SER A 367 10.33 -5.27 -5.78
C SER A 367 11.66 -4.66 -6.22
N THR A 368 12.81 -5.06 -5.64
CA THR A 368 14.12 -4.62 -6.15
C THR A 368 14.41 -5.18 -7.54
N ILE A 369 14.11 -6.46 -7.77
CA ILE A 369 14.20 -7.09 -9.09
C ILE A 369 13.16 -6.49 -10.02
N LEU A 370 11.93 -6.27 -9.53
CA LEU A 370 10.88 -5.65 -10.33
C LEU A 370 11.30 -4.27 -10.84
N ASN A 371 12.01 -3.50 -10.03
CA ASN A 371 12.55 -2.23 -10.49
C ASN A 371 13.57 -2.40 -11.61
N GLU A 372 14.49 -3.36 -11.52
CA GLU A 372 15.45 -3.64 -12.60
C GLU A 372 14.74 -4.07 -13.89
N ILE A 373 13.69 -4.89 -13.78
CA ILE A 373 12.80 -5.25 -14.89
C ILE A 373 12.19 -3.98 -15.48
N ILE A 374 11.54 -3.14 -14.66
CA ILE A 374 10.97 -1.85 -15.06
C ILE A 374 12.02 -0.98 -15.78
N GLU A 375 13.23 -0.84 -15.25
CA GLU A 375 14.30 -0.04 -15.88
C GLU A 375 14.63 -0.56 -17.29
N ILE A 376 14.80 -1.87 -17.47
CA ILE A 376 15.05 -2.48 -18.80
C ILE A 376 13.90 -2.19 -19.75
N THR A 377 12.69 -2.29 -19.23
CA THR A 377 11.46 -2.14 -19.99
C THR A 377 11.38 -0.66 -20.45
N PHE A 378 11.37 0.32 -19.53
CA PHE A 378 11.17 1.75 -19.85
C PHE A 378 12.37 2.46 -20.51
N SER A 379 13.55 1.85 -20.51
CA SER A 379 14.77 2.52 -21.03
C SER A 379 14.72 2.75 -22.54
N SER A 380 14.89 4.01 -22.96
CA SER A 380 15.01 4.39 -24.38
C SER A 380 16.27 3.81 -25.04
N GLU A 381 17.31 3.52 -24.28
CA GLU A 381 18.59 2.95 -24.72
C GLU A 381 19.03 1.79 -23.82
N SER A 382 18.16 0.79 -23.66
CA SER A 382 18.50 -0.40 -22.86
C SER A 382 19.62 -1.21 -23.52
N ASN A 383 20.75 -1.38 -22.82
CA ASN A 383 21.82 -2.31 -23.19
C ASN A 383 21.55 -3.74 -22.68
N ALA A 384 20.31 -4.05 -22.29
CA ALA A 384 19.95 -5.37 -21.79
C ALA A 384 20.12 -6.43 -22.89
N THR A 385 20.56 -7.61 -22.47
CA THR A 385 20.68 -8.80 -23.32
C THR A 385 19.81 -9.92 -22.77
N VAL A 386 19.60 -10.97 -23.56
CA VAL A 386 18.97 -12.21 -23.08
C VAL A 386 19.69 -12.74 -21.82
N GLU A 387 21.01 -12.60 -21.74
CA GLU A 387 21.79 -13.04 -20.57
C GLU A 387 21.53 -12.16 -19.33
N THR A 388 21.34 -10.86 -19.52
CA THR A 388 20.90 -9.95 -18.45
C THR A 388 19.58 -10.40 -17.87
N LEU A 389 18.61 -10.75 -18.72
CA LEU A 389 17.29 -11.21 -18.30
C LEU A 389 17.33 -12.58 -17.62
N ARG A 390 18.15 -13.52 -18.11
CA ARG A 390 18.38 -14.81 -17.44
C ARG A 390 19.01 -14.64 -16.06
N THR A 391 19.95 -13.71 -15.93
CA THR A 391 20.57 -13.39 -14.64
C THR A 391 19.53 -12.84 -13.65
N LEU A 392 18.64 -11.95 -14.10
CA LEU A 392 17.54 -11.45 -13.27
C LEU A 392 16.57 -12.57 -12.86
N LYS A 393 16.20 -13.44 -13.80
CA LYS A 393 15.36 -14.62 -13.54
C LYS A 393 15.99 -15.55 -12.50
N GLN A 394 17.29 -15.84 -12.63
CA GLN A 394 17.99 -16.68 -11.66
C GLN A 394 18.06 -16.01 -10.28
N ARG A 395 18.34 -14.71 -10.22
CA ARG A 395 18.33 -13.96 -8.95
C ARG A 395 16.98 -14.03 -8.25
N GLU A 396 15.87 -13.83 -8.99
CA GLU A 396 14.52 -13.97 -8.46
C GLU A 396 14.31 -15.36 -7.83
N MET A 397 14.69 -16.42 -8.54
CA MET A 397 14.59 -17.80 -8.02
C MET A 397 15.46 -18.03 -6.79
N ASP A 398 16.70 -17.51 -6.79
CA ASP A 398 17.62 -17.63 -5.67
C ASP A 398 17.10 -16.90 -4.43
N TYR A 399 16.42 -15.75 -4.59
CA TYR A 399 15.77 -15.06 -3.48
C TYR A 399 14.61 -15.89 -2.93
N ILE A 400 13.72 -16.39 -3.78
CA ILE A 400 12.60 -17.22 -3.33
C ILE A 400 13.08 -18.46 -2.56
N ALA A 401 14.21 -19.07 -2.99
CA ALA A 401 14.81 -20.20 -2.29
C ALA A 401 15.35 -19.85 -0.88
N GLN A 402 15.65 -18.57 -0.61
CA GLN A 402 16.15 -18.07 0.68
C GLN A 402 15.04 -17.53 1.60
N VAL A 403 13.83 -17.32 1.10
CA VAL A 403 12.71 -16.85 1.91
C VAL A 403 12.28 -17.96 2.88
N PRO A 404 11.93 -17.62 4.15
CA PRO A 404 11.43 -18.59 5.10
C PRO A 404 10.29 -19.45 4.53
N GLU A 405 10.38 -20.77 4.67
CA GLU A 405 9.44 -21.74 4.11
C GLU A 405 7.98 -21.45 4.50
N ILE A 406 7.78 -20.87 5.69
CA ILE A 406 6.46 -20.50 6.21
C ILE A 406 5.75 -19.43 5.37
N LEU A 407 6.48 -18.60 4.61
CA LEU A 407 5.91 -17.59 3.70
C LEU A 407 5.63 -18.14 2.30
N ILE A 408 6.14 -19.32 1.96
CA ILE A 408 5.96 -19.92 0.64
C ILE A 408 4.59 -20.59 0.57
N TYR A 409 3.80 -20.21 -0.43
CA TYR A 409 2.54 -20.87 -0.71
C TYR A 409 2.77 -22.25 -1.31
N LYS A 410 2.25 -23.29 -0.64
CA LYS A 410 2.29 -24.68 -1.13
C LYS A 410 0.87 -25.20 -1.34
N PRO A 411 0.43 -25.47 -2.58
CA PRO A 411 -0.93 -25.93 -2.85
C PRO A 411 -1.28 -27.27 -2.19
N GLU A 412 -0.29 -28.16 -1.98
CA GLU A 412 -0.50 -29.49 -1.38
C GLU A 412 -0.58 -29.47 0.15
N ASP A 413 -0.19 -28.36 0.78
CA ASP A 413 -0.17 -28.26 2.23
C ASP A 413 -1.59 -28.12 2.77
N LEU A 414 -2.02 -29.11 3.57
CA LEU A 414 -3.31 -29.14 4.25
C LEU A 414 -3.52 -27.94 5.18
N SER A 415 -2.43 -27.28 5.62
CA SER A 415 -2.44 -26.05 6.40
C SER A 415 -2.74 -24.80 5.55
N ASN A 416 -2.45 -24.85 4.24
CA ASN A 416 -2.81 -23.85 3.24
C ASN A 416 -4.18 -24.13 2.59
N LEU A 417 -4.75 -25.32 2.85
CA LEU A 417 -6.14 -25.64 2.54
C LEU A 417 -7.02 -25.03 3.66
N PRO A 418 -7.89 -24.06 3.35
CA PRO A 418 -8.81 -23.49 4.32
C PRO A 418 -9.76 -24.60 4.79
N LEU A 419 -9.53 -25.15 5.99
CA LEU A 419 -10.45 -26.08 6.61
C LEU A 419 -11.80 -25.38 6.83
N PRO A 420 -12.94 -26.07 6.65
CA PRO A 420 -14.23 -25.49 6.96
C PRO A 420 -14.31 -25.13 8.45
N GLN A 421 -14.47 -23.85 8.77
CA GLN A 421 -15.01 -23.42 10.06
C GLN A 421 -16.36 -24.11 10.23
N GLY A 422 -16.38 -25.16 11.05
CA GLY A 422 -17.52 -26.05 11.21
C GLY A 422 -17.17 -27.48 11.61
N MET A 423 -15.95 -27.96 11.33
CA MET A 423 -15.52 -29.27 11.84
C MET A 423 -14.68 -29.09 13.11
N ASN A 424 -15.38 -28.92 14.23
CA ASN A 424 -14.86 -29.26 15.55
C ASN A 424 -14.56 -30.77 15.54
N LEU A 425 -13.38 -31.17 15.07
CA LEU A 425 -12.81 -32.45 15.48
C LEU A 425 -12.39 -32.28 16.93
N ALA A 426 -13.36 -32.51 17.80
CA ALA A 426 -13.22 -32.58 19.24
C ALA A 426 -12.36 -33.81 19.59
N HIS A 427 -11.06 -33.74 19.36
CA HIS A 427 -10.07 -34.60 20.01
C HIS A 427 -8.82 -33.75 20.26
N GLU A 428 -8.74 -33.24 21.50
CA GLU A 428 -7.53 -32.89 22.23
C GLU A 428 -6.46 -32.12 21.44
N ARG A 429 -6.79 -30.91 21.00
CA ARG A 429 -5.76 -29.88 20.81
C ARG A 429 -5.98 -28.79 21.85
N ASP A 430 -4.90 -28.49 22.55
CA ASP A 430 -4.81 -27.51 23.62
C ASP A 430 -5.39 -26.17 23.16
N LEU A 431 -6.23 -25.55 24.00
CA LEU A 431 -6.96 -24.30 23.72
C LEU A 431 -6.06 -23.06 23.69
N SER A 432 -4.74 -23.27 23.63
CA SER A 432 -3.66 -22.29 23.63
C SER A 432 -3.04 -22.08 22.23
N ASP A 433 -3.34 -22.93 21.24
CA ASP A 433 -2.88 -22.76 19.86
C ASP A 433 -3.97 -22.11 18.98
N PRO A 434 -3.77 -20.88 18.47
CA PRO A 434 -4.73 -20.24 17.59
C PRO A 434 -4.79 -20.96 16.23
N PRO A 435 -5.99 -21.13 15.63
CA PRO A 435 -6.12 -21.67 14.28
C PRO A 435 -5.33 -20.81 13.30
N LEU A 436 -4.69 -21.44 12.31
CA LEU A 436 -4.02 -20.74 11.19
C LEU A 436 -4.96 -19.66 10.64
N ASP A 437 -4.62 -18.40 10.92
CA ASP A 437 -5.42 -17.25 10.56
C ASP A 437 -5.52 -17.20 9.02
N THR A 438 -6.74 -17.06 8.49
CA THR A 438 -7.01 -16.85 7.05
C THR A 438 -6.12 -15.76 6.44
N ASN A 439 -5.70 -14.79 7.25
CA ASN A 439 -4.73 -13.76 6.85
C ASN A 439 -3.39 -14.34 6.39
N HIS A 440 -2.89 -15.42 7.01
CA HIS A 440 -1.61 -16.03 6.64
C HIS A 440 -1.65 -16.65 5.24
N VAL A 441 -2.71 -17.39 4.89
CA VAL A 441 -2.83 -17.96 3.54
C VAL A 441 -2.94 -16.86 2.49
N SER A 442 -3.66 -15.79 2.79
CA SER A 442 -3.77 -14.60 1.92
C SER A 442 -2.40 -13.94 1.68
N ILE A 443 -1.60 -13.78 2.75
CA ILE A 443 -0.23 -13.27 2.70
C ILE A 443 0.66 -14.15 1.80
N LYS A 444 0.63 -15.47 1.99
CA LYS A 444 1.44 -16.42 1.19
C LYS A 444 1.07 -16.36 -0.30
N ILE A 445 -0.24 -16.41 -0.61
CA ILE A 445 -0.71 -16.34 -2.00
C ILE A 445 -0.32 -14.99 -2.62
N PHE A 446 -0.51 -13.89 -1.89
CA PHE A 446 -0.17 -12.57 -2.38
C PHE A 446 1.33 -12.43 -2.66
N PHE A 447 2.18 -12.85 -1.71
CA PHE A 447 3.62 -12.87 -1.91
C PHE A 447 4.01 -13.70 -3.14
N TRP A 448 3.45 -14.90 -3.29
CA TRP A 448 3.70 -15.74 -4.45
C TRP A 448 3.25 -15.11 -5.77
N LEU A 449 2.13 -14.38 -5.78
CA LEU A 449 1.70 -13.61 -6.95
C LEU A 449 2.70 -12.51 -7.33
N THR A 450 3.35 -11.84 -6.35
CA THR A 450 4.40 -10.85 -6.67
C THR A 450 5.61 -11.48 -7.34
N HIS A 451 6.01 -12.67 -6.88
CA HIS A 451 7.05 -13.47 -7.53
C HIS A 451 6.66 -13.85 -8.96
N LEU A 452 5.47 -14.40 -9.14
CA LEU A 452 4.97 -14.80 -10.46
C LEU A 452 4.84 -13.61 -11.42
N GLN A 453 4.54 -12.41 -10.92
CA GLN A 453 4.52 -11.20 -11.75
C GLN A 453 5.92 -10.86 -12.29
N ASN A 454 6.96 -10.95 -11.46
CA ASN A 454 8.34 -10.76 -11.93
C ASN A 454 8.70 -11.80 -12.99
N MET A 455 8.39 -13.07 -12.73
CA MET A 455 8.63 -14.16 -13.67
C MET A 455 7.88 -13.94 -14.99
N PHE A 456 6.60 -13.56 -14.94
CA PHE A 456 5.79 -13.26 -16.11
C PHE A 456 6.41 -12.17 -16.98
N LEU A 457 6.85 -11.06 -16.36
CA LEU A 457 7.49 -9.96 -17.09
C LEU A 457 8.84 -10.39 -17.67
N LEU A 458 9.64 -11.14 -16.91
CA LEU A 458 10.93 -11.67 -17.37
C LEU A 458 10.79 -12.63 -18.55
N GLU A 459 9.86 -13.59 -18.50
CA GLU A 459 9.63 -14.50 -19.63
C GLU A 459 9.19 -13.74 -20.89
N ARG A 460 8.31 -12.75 -20.73
CA ARG A 460 7.89 -11.92 -21.86
C ARG A 460 9.05 -11.12 -22.46
N LEU A 461 9.88 -10.53 -21.61
CA LEU A 461 11.08 -9.83 -22.06
C LEU A 461 12.08 -10.77 -22.72
N LEU A 462 12.26 -11.99 -22.21
CA LEU A 462 13.14 -13.00 -22.80
C LEU A 462 12.72 -13.30 -24.24
N VAL A 463 11.42 -13.55 -24.48
CA VAL A 463 10.89 -13.76 -25.84
C VAL A 463 11.11 -12.52 -26.71
N GLN A 464 10.84 -11.32 -26.18
CA GLN A 464 11.01 -10.07 -26.91
C GLN A 464 12.46 -9.80 -27.34
N TYR A 465 13.43 -10.15 -26.50
CA TYR A 465 14.86 -9.98 -26.78
C TYR A 465 15.47 -11.14 -27.59
N GLY A 466 14.62 -12.03 -28.16
CA GLY A 466 15.05 -13.15 -29.01
C GLY A 466 15.50 -14.40 -28.26
N GLY A 467 15.12 -14.53 -26.98
CA GLY A 467 15.23 -15.77 -26.22
C GLY A 467 14.32 -16.87 -26.78
N ILE A 468 14.63 -18.12 -26.43
CA ILE A 468 13.84 -19.28 -26.85
C ILE A 468 12.53 -19.27 -26.04
N ASP A 469 11.40 -19.26 -26.75
CA ASP A 469 10.09 -19.47 -26.12
C ASP A 469 9.87 -20.96 -25.88
N GLU A 470 10.02 -21.37 -24.63
CA GLU A 470 9.79 -22.76 -24.19
C GLU A 470 8.40 -22.95 -23.55
N GLY A 471 7.50 -21.98 -23.70
CA GLY A 471 6.15 -22.01 -23.11
C GLY A 471 6.09 -21.57 -21.64
N ASP A 472 7.16 -21.02 -21.07
CA ASP A 472 7.20 -20.61 -19.66
C ASP A 472 6.24 -19.46 -19.35
N VAL A 473 6.05 -18.51 -20.29
CA VAL A 473 5.07 -17.42 -20.16
C VAL A 473 3.67 -18.00 -19.88
N LEU A 474 3.29 -19.06 -20.59
CA LEU A 474 1.99 -19.70 -20.45
C LEU A 474 1.85 -20.42 -19.10
N VAL A 475 2.91 -21.11 -18.65
CA VAL A 475 2.94 -21.79 -17.35
C VAL A 475 2.74 -20.80 -16.21
N VAL A 476 3.53 -19.71 -16.21
CA VAL A 476 3.42 -18.66 -15.19
C VAL A 476 2.03 -18.00 -15.23
N SER A 477 1.52 -17.69 -16.43
CA SER A 477 0.19 -17.07 -16.60
C SER A 477 -0.94 -17.93 -16.05
N PHE A 478 -0.88 -19.24 -16.30
CA PHE A 478 -1.88 -20.18 -15.81
C PHE A 478 -1.86 -20.30 -14.29
N GLU A 479 -0.68 -20.24 -13.68
CA GLU A 479 -0.53 -20.26 -12.24
C GLU A 479 -1.05 -18.96 -11.59
N MET A 480 -0.70 -17.80 -12.14
CA MET A 480 -1.23 -16.50 -11.69
C MET A 480 -2.76 -16.50 -11.64
N ILE A 481 -3.42 -16.85 -12.75
CA ILE A 481 -4.89 -16.93 -12.79
C ILE A 481 -5.41 -17.96 -11.78
N SER A 482 -4.76 -19.13 -11.69
CA SER A 482 -5.20 -20.18 -10.78
C SER A 482 -5.22 -19.74 -9.33
N LEU A 483 -4.22 -18.97 -8.90
CA LEU A 483 -4.12 -18.44 -7.55
C LEU A 483 -5.08 -17.28 -7.32
N THR A 484 -5.17 -16.33 -8.24
CA THR A 484 -6.09 -15.20 -8.10
C THR A 484 -7.55 -15.67 -8.05
N LEU A 485 -7.92 -16.71 -8.81
CA LEU A 485 -9.28 -17.30 -8.77
C LEU A 485 -9.62 -17.94 -7.42
N LEU A 486 -8.65 -18.30 -6.57
CA LEU A 486 -8.94 -18.84 -5.24
C LEU A 486 -9.66 -17.81 -4.35
N PHE A 487 -9.32 -16.54 -4.49
CA PHE A 487 -9.95 -15.48 -3.71
C PHE A 487 -11.46 -15.36 -3.98
N TRP A 488 -11.88 -15.59 -5.23
CA TRP A 488 -13.30 -15.56 -5.61
C TRP A 488 -14.02 -16.87 -5.36
N THR A 489 -13.43 -17.99 -5.80
CA THR A 489 -14.05 -19.31 -5.64
C THR A 489 -14.17 -19.75 -4.17
N ARG A 490 -13.38 -19.14 -3.27
CA ARG A 490 -13.44 -19.32 -1.80
C ARG A 490 -13.69 -18.00 -1.07
N LYS A 491 -14.51 -17.11 -1.64
CA LYS A 491 -14.80 -15.74 -1.12
C LYS A 491 -15.41 -15.69 0.29
N ASP A 492 -15.98 -16.79 0.78
CA ASP A 492 -16.44 -16.92 2.16
C ASP A 492 -15.26 -16.94 3.14
N ARG A 493 -14.15 -17.56 2.73
CA ARG A 493 -12.90 -17.64 3.47
C ARG A 493 -12.13 -16.33 3.40
N PHE A 494 -11.99 -15.75 2.21
CA PHE A 494 -11.25 -14.49 2.00
C PHE A 494 -12.09 -13.24 2.26
N ARG A 495 -13.03 -13.30 3.21
CA ARG A 495 -13.98 -12.22 3.49
C ARG A 495 -13.30 -10.86 3.71
N ASP A 496 -12.16 -10.85 4.40
CA ASP A 496 -11.42 -9.64 4.78
C ASP A 496 -10.56 -9.07 3.65
N MET A 497 -10.28 -9.86 2.61
CA MET A 497 -9.58 -9.46 1.38
C MET A 497 -10.55 -9.05 0.27
N ARG A 498 -11.88 -9.11 0.51
CA ARG A 498 -12.89 -8.84 -0.54
C ARG A 498 -12.76 -7.46 -1.17
N ARG A 499 -12.24 -6.50 -0.42
CA ARG A 499 -12.03 -5.11 -0.87
C ARG A 499 -10.81 -4.96 -1.79
N ASP A 500 -9.89 -5.92 -1.78
CA ASP A 500 -8.64 -5.91 -2.55
C ASP A 500 -8.74 -6.73 -3.85
N LEU A 501 -9.86 -7.42 -4.07
CA LEU A 501 -9.99 -8.43 -5.12
C LEU A 501 -9.93 -7.88 -6.54
N GLU A 502 -10.46 -6.69 -6.76
CA GLU A 502 -10.52 -6.06 -8.07
C GLU A 502 -9.12 -5.66 -8.55
N TRP A 503 -8.32 -5.08 -7.66
CA TRP A 503 -6.93 -4.79 -7.93
C TRP A 503 -6.12 -6.08 -8.16
N LEU A 504 -6.28 -7.11 -7.32
CA LEU A 504 -5.63 -8.41 -7.53
C LEU A 504 -5.99 -9.04 -8.88
N LEU A 505 -7.27 -8.93 -9.28
CA LEU A 505 -7.79 -9.42 -10.55
C LEU A 505 -7.10 -8.72 -11.73
N MET A 506 -7.06 -7.39 -11.71
CA MET A 506 -6.49 -6.58 -12.77
C MET A 506 -4.96 -6.67 -12.82
N ALA A 507 -4.28 -6.76 -11.67
CA ALA A 507 -2.82 -6.81 -11.59
C ALA A 507 -2.23 -8.18 -11.99
N PHE A 508 -2.94 -9.28 -11.70
CA PHE A 508 -2.39 -10.64 -11.86
C PHE A 508 -3.18 -11.51 -12.84
N ALA A 509 -4.49 -11.66 -12.66
CA ALA A 509 -5.28 -12.63 -13.44
C ALA A 509 -5.58 -12.14 -14.87
N VAL A 510 -5.86 -10.86 -15.05
CA VAL A 510 -6.18 -10.27 -16.35
C VAL A 510 -4.99 -10.37 -17.31
N PRO A 511 -3.74 -9.98 -16.95
CA PRO A 511 -2.57 -10.20 -17.80
C PRO A 511 -2.34 -11.65 -18.19
N GLY A 512 -2.46 -12.58 -17.23
CA GLY A 512 -2.37 -14.02 -17.52
C GLY A 512 -3.50 -14.49 -18.45
N GLY A 513 -4.71 -13.98 -18.24
CA GLY A 513 -5.89 -14.27 -19.07
C GLY A 513 -5.67 -13.87 -20.52
N GLY A 514 -5.00 -12.75 -20.75
CA GLY A 514 -4.55 -12.32 -22.08
C GLY A 514 -3.67 -13.36 -22.77
N ILE A 515 -2.67 -13.92 -22.08
CA ILE A 515 -1.80 -14.99 -22.62
C ILE A 515 -2.59 -16.27 -22.91
N LEU A 516 -3.49 -16.67 -22.00
CA LEU A 516 -4.34 -17.85 -22.21
C LEU A 516 -5.29 -17.67 -23.40
N CYS A 517 -5.82 -16.47 -23.61
CA CYS A 517 -6.60 -16.13 -24.80
C CYS A 517 -5.77 -16.26 -26.08
N GLN A 518 -4.51 -15.78 -26.07
CA GLN A 518 -3.61 -15.91 -27.21
C GLN A 518 -3.32 -17.37 -27.54
N GLU A 519 -3.09 -18.21 -26.52
CA GLU A 519 -2.87 -19.64 -26.69
C GLU A 519 -4.09 -20.36 -27.28
N LEU A 520 -5.33 -19.97 -26.93
CA LEU A 520 -6.53 -20.54 -27.57
C LEU A 520 -6.66 -20.15 -29.05
N LEU A 521 -6.27 -18.92 -29.39
CA LEU A 521 -6.33 -18.41 -30.77
C LEU A 521 -5.18 -18.96 -31.62
N ARG A 522 -4.01 -19.19 -31.03
CA ARG A 522 -2.79 -19.67 -31.68
C ARG A 522 -2.12 -20.74 -30.82
N PRO A 523 -2.61 -22.00 -30.88
CA PRO A 523 -2.07 -23.07 -30.04
C PRO A 523 -0.60 -23.35 -30.35
N THR A 524 0.23 -23.41 -29.30
CA THR A 524 1.66 -23.72 -29.37
C THR A 524 1.97 -25.17 -29.02
N PHE A 525 1.01 -25.90 -28.41
CA PHE A 525 1.13 -27.31 -28.06
C PHE A 525 -0.16 -28.09 -28.33
N GLN A 526 -0.06 -29.43 -28.35
CA GLN A 526 -1.20 -30.35 -28.49
C GLN A 526 -1.35 -31.25 -27.27
N GLY A 527 -2.60 -31.48 -26.85
CA GLY A 527 -2.90 -32.32 -25.70
C GLY A 527 -2.57 -31.64 -24.36
N LYS A 528 -1.53 -32.12 -23.69
CA LYS A 528 -1.03 -31.54 -22.43
C LYS A 528 0.28 -30.80 -22.70
N HIS A 529 0.49 -29.70 -21.98
CA HIS A 529 1.72 -28.93 -22.10
C HIS A 529 2.91 -29.75 -21.59
N PRO A 530 4.07 -29.72 -22.27
CA PRO A 530 5.23 -30.54 -21.91
C PRO A 530 5.82 -30.21 -20.52
N LYS A 531 5.73 -28.95 -20.08
CA LYS A 531 6.26 -28.49 -18.78
C LYS A 531 5.26 -28.57 -17.62
N ASP A 532 3.95 -28.62 -17.90
CA ASP A 532 2.93 -28.68 -16.85
C ASP A 532 1.72 -29.51 -17.30
N ASN A 533 1.53 -30.65 -16.64
CA ASN A 533 0.44 -31.59 -16.96
C ASN A 533 -0.97 -31.06 -16.61
N ARG A 534 -1.07 -29.97 -15.83
CA ARG A 534 -2.32 -29.26 -15.52
C ARG A 534 -2.80 -28.44 -16.73
N LEU A 535 -1.89 -28.05 -17.61
CA LEU A 535 -2.18 -27.27 -18.81
C LEU A 535 -2.66 -28.16 -19.95
N SER A 536 -3.86 -27.86 -20.42
CA SER A 536 -4.50 -28.45 -21.59
C SER A 536 -5.45 -27.41 -22.17
N ARG A 537 -5.86 -27.59 -23.42
CA ARG A 537 -6.91 -26.75 -24.03
C ARG A 537 -8.14 -26.64 -23.14
N SER A 538 -8.58 -27.76 -22.55
CA SER A 538 -9.75 -27.81 -21.67
C SER A 538 -9.56 -26.98 -20.40
N SER A 539 -8.40 -27.11 -19.73
CA SER A 539 -8.13 -26.35 -18.51
C SER A 539 -7.95 -24.85 -18.78
N ILE A 540 -7.40 -24.46 -19.94
CA ILE A 540 -7.36 -23.05 -20.37
C ILE A 540 -8.77 -22.49 -20.51
N VAL A 541 -9.66 -23.18 -21.23
CA VAL A 541 -11.07 -22.79 -21.37
C VAL A 541 -11.74 -22.66 -20.01
N GLN A 542 -11.56 -23.63 -19.12
CA GLN A 542 -12.14 -23.59 -17.77
C GLN A 542 -11.67 -22.39 -16.94
N LYS A 543 -10.37 -22.08 -16.97
CA LYS A 543 -9.80 -20.94 -16.23
C LYS A 543 -10.31 -19.61 -16.77
N LEU A 544 -10.36 -19.45 -18.09
CA LEU A 544 -10.91 -18.25 -18.73
C LEU A 544 -12.41 -18.09 -18.45
N SER A 545 -13.19 -19.18 -18.46
CA SER A 545 -14.61 -19.11 -18.09
C SER A 545 -14.82 -18.70 -16.63
N LEU A 546 -14.01 -19.21 -15.70
CA LEU A 546 -14.02 -18.76 -14.31
C LEU A 546 -13.61 -17.29 -14.18
N LEU A 547 -12.62 -16.85 -14.95
CA LEU A 547 -12.16 -15.47 -14.98
C LEU A 547 -13.26 -14.52 -15.50
N VAL A 548 -14.00 -14.91 -16.54
CA VAL A 548 -15.19 -14.16 -17.01
C VAL A 548 -16.22 -14.06 -15.89
N GLY A 549 -16.50 -15.15 -15.17
CA GLY A 549 -17.41 -15.13 -14.02
C GLY A 549 -16.94 -14.23 -12.88
N PHE A 550 -15.64 -14.19 -12.61
CA PHE A 550 -15.08 -13.30 -11.59
C PHE A 550 -15.15 -11.83 -12.04
N LEU A 551 -14.81 -11.52 -13.29
CA LEU A 551 -14.93 -10.17 -13.85
C LEU A 551 -16.39 -9.69 -13.90
N ASP A 552 -17.35 -10.58 -14.13
CA ASP A 552 -18.80 -10.28 -14.08
C ASP A 552 -19.31 -10.04 -12.66
N TRP A 553 -18.65 -10.63 -11.66
CA TRP A 553 -18.99 -10.42 -10.25
C TRP A 553 -18.60 -9.02 -9.75
N VAL A 554 -17.63 -8.36 -10.41
CA VAL A 554 -17.22 -6.99 -10.09
C VAL A 554 -18.34 -6.02 -10.47
N HIS A 555 -18.76 -5.19 -9.52
CA HIS A 555 -19.84 -4.23 -9.77
C HIS A 555 -19.36 -3.11 -10.72
N PRO A 556 -20.21 -2.58 -11.63
CA PRO A 556 -19.79 -1.52 -12.55
C PRO A 556 -19.30 -0.25 -11.86
N SER A 557 -19.84 0.08 -10.68
CA SER A 557 -19.40 1.23 -9.88
C SER A 557 -18.15 0.97 -9.04
N ALA A 558 -17.58 -0.24 -9.12
CA ALA A 558 -16.42 -0.59 -8.34
C ALA A 558 -15.14 0.05 -8.91
N PRO A 559 -14.09 0.20 -8.09
CA PRO A 559 -12.76 0.56 -8.56
C PRO A 559 -12.34 -0.30 -9.76
N ASN A 560 -12.04 0.35 -10.89
CA ASN A 560 -11.70 -0.33 -12.14
C ASN A 560 -12.85 -1.15 -12.79
N GLY A 561 -14.11 -0.96 -12.39
CA GLY A 561 -15.28 -1.69 -12.93
C GLY A 561 -15.37 -1.64 -14.46
N ASP A 562 -15.12 -0.48 -15.06
CA ASP A 562 -15.08 -0.32 -16.52
C ASP A 562 -13.95 -1.14 -17.19
N LEU A 563 -12.79 -1.23 -16.54
CA LEU A 563 -11.66 -2.03 -17.01
C LEU A 563 -11.99 -3.53 -16.91
N CYS A 564 -12.58 -3.96 -15.79
CA CYS A 564 -13.05 -5.33 -15.58
C CYS A 564 -14.09 -5.74 -16.65
N ALA A 565 -15.09 -4.88 -16.91
CA ALA A 565 -16.13 -5.13 -17.91
C ALA A 565 -15.55 -5.20 -19.34
N SER A 566 -14.57 -4.36 -19.64
CA SER A 566 -13.86 -4.38 -20.92
C SER A 566 -13.07 -5.68 -21.09
N CYS A 567 -12.29 -6.09 -20.07
CA CYS A 567 -11.55 -7.35 -20.09
C CYS A 567 -12.46 -8.58 -20.23
N LYS A 568 -13.58 -8.59 -19.49
CA LYS A 568 -14.61 -9.62 -19.57
C LYS A 568 -15.09 -9.80 -21.01
N THR A 569 -15.44 -8.70 -21.67
CA THR A 569 -15.96 -8.69 -23.04
C THR A 569 -14.96 -9.30 -24.02
N VAL A 570 -13.67 -8.97 -23.89
CA VAL A 570 -12.61 -9.52 -24.75
C VAL A 570 -12.45 -11.03 -24.52
N ILE A 571 -12.32 -11.47 -23.28
CA ILE A 571 -12.13 -12.89 -22.96
C ILE A 571 -13.34 -13.72 -23.41
N GLN A 572 -14.55 -13.20 -23.18
CA GLN A 572 -15.79 -13.86 -23.59
C GLN A 572 -15.86 -14.03 -25.11
N ARG A 573 -15.50 -13.01 -25.89
CA ARG A 573 -15.45 -13.11 -27.37
C ARG A 573 -14.45 -14.16 -27.84
N VAL A 574 -13.28 -14.27 -27.21
CA VAL A 574 -12.29 -15.30 -27.55
C VAL A 574 -12.85 -16.70 -27.27
N LEU A 575 -13.52 -16.88 -26.13
CA LEU A 575 -14.19 -18.14 -25.79
C LEU A 575 -15.32 -18.47 -26.78
N ASP A 576 -16.17 -17.50 -27.11
CA ASP A 576 -17.27 -17.68 -28.06
C ASP A 576 -16.76 -18.07 -29.45
N TYR A 577 -15.75 -17.36 -29.95
CA TYR A 577 -15.08 -17.69 -31.22
C TYR A 577 -14.51 -19.12 -31.18
N HIS A 578 -13.79 -19.46 -30.11
CA HIS A 578 -13.10 -20.74 -30.02
C HIS A 578 -14.03 -21.95 -29.82
N LEU A 579 -15.21 -21.74 -29.21
CA LEU A 579 -16.17 -22.81 -28.90
C LEU A 579 -17.28 -22.96 -29.94
N ASN A 580 -17.71 -21.85 -30.57
CA ASN A 580 -18.87 -21.86 -31.46
C ASN A 580 -18.51 -21.81 -32.94
N ASP A 581 -17.33 -21.32 -33.33
CA ASP A 581 -16.98 -21.19 -34.75
C ASP A 581 -16.48 -22.55 -35.29
N PRO A 582 -17.25 -23.23 -36.17
CA PRO A 582 -16.87 -24.53 -36.67
C PRO A 582 -15.80 -24.33 -37.75
N MET A 583 -14.54 -24.64 -37.43
CA MET A 583 -13.44 -24.94 -38.37
C MET A 583 -13.83 -24.83 -39.87
N ASN A 584 -13.69 -23.64 -40.46
CA ASN A 584 -13.43 -23.37 -41.89
C ASN A 584 -13.63 -21.87 -42.21
N ASP A 585 -12.61 -21.05 -41.95
CA ASP A 585 -12.00 -20.30 -43.05
C ASP A 585 -10.66 -19.72 -42.62
N VAL A 586 -9.60 -20.14 -43.31
CA VAL A 586 -8.23 -19.62 -43.15
C VAL A 586 -8.15 -18.14 -43.60
N GLY A 587 -9.27 -17.54 -44.05
CA GLY A 587 -9.41 -16.11 -44.36
C GLY A 587 -10.02 -15.21 -43.27
N SER A 588 -10.44 -15.71 -42.10
CA SER A 588 -11.25 -14.91 -41.16
C SER A 588 -10.47 -14.05 -40.15
N LEU A 589 -9.14 -14.23 -39.99
CA LEU A 589 -8.35 -13.28 -39.19
C LEU A 589 -8.31 -11.88 -39.86
N GLU A 590 -8.41 -11.84 -41.19
CA GLU A 590 -8.60 -10.60 -41.96
C GLU A 590 -10.01 -10.04 -41.84
N HIS A 591 -11.05 -10.86 -41.64
CA HIS A 591 -12.41 -10.36 -41.40
C HIS A 591 -12.65 -9.88 -39.95
N PHE A 592 -11.99 -10.50 -38.97
CA PHE A 592 -11.92 -9.99 -37.59
C PHE A 592 -11.22 -8.62 -37.54
N SER A 593 -10.30 -8.35 -38.47
CA SER A 593 -9.66 -7.03 -38.66
C SER A 593 -10.41 -6.10 -39.63
N SER A 594 -11.21 -6.61 -40.56
CA SER A 594 -11.92 -5.82 -41.58
C SER A 594 -13.29 -5.28 -41.13
N GLY A 595 -13.96 -5.93 -40.16
CA GLY A 595 -15.13 -5.37 -39.47
C GLY A 595 -14.82 -4.11 -38.65
N LEU A 596 -13.53 -3.83 -38.42
CA LEU A 596 -12.99 -2.62 -37.81
C LEU A 596 -12.71 -1.56 -38.89
N ALA A 597 -13.72 -1.13 -39.67
CA ALA A 597 -13.57 -0.19 -40.80
C ALA A 597 -13.25 1.29 -40.43
N ARG A 598 -12.37 1.46 -39.45
CA ARG A 598 -11.35 2.51 -39.32
C ARG A 598 -10.13 1.75 -38.82
N PRO A 599 -8.91 1.92 -39.38
CA PRO A 599 -7.73 1.21 -38.92
C PRO A 599 -7.45 1.64 -37.47
N LEU A 600 -8.12 0.97 -36.55
CA LEU A 600 -7.81 0.98 -35.15
C LEU A 600 -6.67 -0.01 -35.07
N ASN A 601 -5.49 0.51 -34.79
CA ASN A 601 -4.37 -0.23 -34.24
C ASN A 601 -4.83 -0.89 -32.91
N PHE A 602 -5.78 -1.83 -32.96
CA PHE A 602 -6.18 -2.63 -31.81
C PHE A 602 -5.10 -3.69 -31.59
N LYS A 603 -3.96 -3.23 -31.07
CA LYS A 603 -3.20 -4.02 -30.11
C LYS A 603 -4.13 -4.25 -28.91
N PHE A 604 -3.84 -5.23 -28.08
CA PHE A 604 -4.60 -5.53 -26.86
C PHE A 604 -4.43 -4.39 -25.82
N GLU A 605 -4.75 -3.13 -26.15
CA GLU A 605 -4.32 -1.92 -25.43
C GLU A 605 -4.84 -1.85 -23.98
N LEU A 606 -5.90 -2.59 -23.66
CA LEU A 606 -6.46 -2.67 -22.30
C LEU A 606 -5.84 -3.78 -21.43
N LEU A 607 -5.20 -4.76 -22.07
CA LEU A 607 -4.48 -5.91 -21.47
C LEU A 607 -2.95 -5.75 -21.59
N ASN A 608 -2.52 -4.84 -22.46
CA ASN A 608 -1.17 -4.32 -22.57
C ASN A 608 -1.07 -3.11 -21.64
N THR A 609 -0.80 -3.37 -20.37
CA THR A 609 -0.14 -2.43 -19.46
C THR A 609 1.21 -1.90 -20.00
N PHE A 610 1.65 -2.41 -21.16
CA PHE A 610 2.97 -2.25 -21.75
C PHE A 610 2.91 -2.03 -23.28
N ASP A 611 1.94 -1.30 -23.84
CA ASP A 611 1.91 -1.00 -25.29
C ASP A 611 3.19 -0.33 -25.82
N TRP A 612 3.91 0.35 -24.94
CA TRP A 612 5.22 0.93 -25.19
C TRP A 612 6.36 -0.10 -25.34
N LEU A 613 6.14 -1.39 -25.03
CA LEU A 613 7.09 -2.46 -25.36
C LEU A 613 7.10 -2.81 -26.86
N HIS A 614 6.04 -2.46 -27.61
CA HIS A 614 5.86 -2.88 -29.00
C HIS A 614 6.10 -1.74 -30.01
N SER A 615 6.79 -0.67 -29.60
CA SER A 615 7.12 0.50 -30.42
C SER A 615 8.56 0.49 -30.95
N ARG A 616 9.20 -0.68 -31.03
CA ARG A 616 10.49 -0.87 -31.72
C ARG A 616 10.42 -1.96 -32.76
#